data_AF-A0A942QDS7-F1
#
_entry.id   AF-A0A942QDS7-F1
#
_cell.length_a   1.000
_cell.length_b   1.000
_cell.length_c   1.000
_cell.angle_alpha   90.00
_cell.angle_beta   90.00
_cell.angle_gamma   90.00
#
_symmetry.space_group_name_H-M   'P 1'
#
loop_
_entity.id
_entity.type
_entity.pdbx_description
1 polymer ?
#
loop_
_entity_poly.entity_id
_entity_poly.type
_entity_poly.pdbx_seq_one_letter_code
_entity_poly.pdbx_strand_id
1 'polypeptide(L)'
;MLEELTGAVQLLQRDPVLGYSLLASLLLAAVSLSSGLARLDFVVLAKASVLLRMAFLVGLAAALRYLGETVDGLLWQSAMTGAWHLPLYLLALGYGPSVGLAAAGLMAVITAPSGWGEALLALQLLILGWLAIYPSPRHYRWAGPLNVALAYGLTWITGGVALTYATTGAVQLGVFAEQQPVIGLALAMVALLGFGPSFYRTFFAASRLVPPVAVRSRTRHPTYVPPPPLTRRRTPKRQLTPPRFDE
;
A
#
# COMPACT_ATOMS: atom_id res chain seq x y z
N MET A 1 14.56 7.67 31.55
CA MET A 1 14.83 6.50 30.67
C MET A 1 14.73 5.15 31.37
N LEU A 2 15.59 4.77 32.33
CA LEU A 2 15.50 3.44 32.98
C LEU A 2 14.28 3.27 33.90
N GLU A 3 13.88 4.34 34.62
CA GLU A 3 12.66 4.36 35.45
C GLU A 3 11.35 4.40 34.64
N GLU A 4 11.36 5.03 33.46
CA GLU A 4 10.22 5.02 32.55
C GLU A 4 10.04 3.64 31.90
N LEU A 5 11.15 2.94 31.62
CA LEU A 5 11.14 1.57 31.13
C LEU A 5 10.61 0.59 32.18
N THR A 6 11.01 0.72 33.46
CA THR A 6 10.45 -0.11 34.53
C THR A 6 8.98 0.20 34.81
N GLY A 7 8.55 1.46 34.76
CA GLY A 7 7.14 1.84 34.87
C GLY A 7 6.27 1.29 33.72
N ALA A 8 6.76 1.38 32.48
CA ALA A 8 6.08 0.82 31.31
C ALA A 8 5.97 -0.71 31.37
N VAL A 9 7.02 -1.40 31.85
CA VAL A 9 7.01 -2.86 32.04
C VAL A 9 6.03 -3.28 33.15
N GLN A 10 5.96 -2.52 34.25
CA GLN A 10 4.99 -2.80 35.32
C GLN A 10 3.54 -2.58 34.89
N LEU A 11 3.27 -1.53 34.09
CA LEU A 11 1.95 -1.32 33.46
C LEU A 11 1.58 -2.47 32.51
N LEU A 12 2.54 -2.93 31.70
CA LEU A 12 2.35 -4.08 30.80
C LEU A 12 2.04 -5.38 31.57
N GLN A 13 2.68 -5.57 32.73
CA GLN A 13 2.48 -6.76 33.58
C GLN A 13 1.15 -6.72 34.34
N ARG A 14 0.63 -5.52 34.62
CA ARG A 14 -0.61 -5.34 35.37
C ARG A 14 -1.86 -5.50 34.50
N ASP A 15 -1.78 -5.13 33.22
CA ASP A 15 -2.91 -5.12 32.30
C ASP A 15 -2.62 -5.92 31.01
N PRO A 16 -3.08 -7.18 30.92
CA PRO A 16 -2.77 -8.05 29.79
C PRO A 16 -3.33 -7.52 28.46
N VAL A 17 -4.46 -6.81 28.49
CA VAL A 17 -5.08 -6.21 27.28
C VAL A 17 -4.17 -5.17 26.62
N LEU A 18 -3.56 -4.31 27.43
CA LEU A 18 -2.62 -3.29 26.95
C LEU A 18 -1.39 -3.97 26.32
N GLY A 19 -0.83 -4.97 27.03
CA GLY A 19 0.33 -5.73 26.55
C GLY A 19 0.05 -6.46 25.24
N TYR A 20 -1.06 -7.19 25.14
CA TYR A 20 -1.42 -7.91 23.91
C TYR A 20 -1.70 -6.96 22.74
N SER A 21 -2.38 -5.84 22.98
CA SER A 21 -2.73 -4.87 21.92
C SER A 21 -1.49 -4.15 21.38
N LEU A 22 -0.58 -3.74 22.26
CA LEU A 22 0.70 -3.16 21.87
C LEU A 22 1.57 -4.18 21.14
N LEU A 23 1.70 -5.40 21.66
CA LEU A 23 2.46 -6.46 20.98
C LEU A 23 1.89 -6.76 19.59
N ALA A 24 0.56 -6.84 19.46
CA ALA A 24 -0.10 -7.03 18.18
C ALA A 24 0.17 -5.88 17.22
N SER A 25 0.13 -4.63 17.68
CA SER A 25 0.46 -3.46 16.86
C SER A 25 1.92 -3.47 16.39
N LEU A 26 2.85 -3.85 17.27
CA LEU A 26 4.29 -3.94 16.95
C LEU A 26 4.57 -5.07 15.97
N LEU A 27 3.95 -6.24 16.17
CA LEU A 27 4.06 -7.37 15.26
C LEU A 27 3.52 -7.00 13.88
N LEU A 28 2.37 -6.33 13.84
CA LEU A 28 1.75 -5.90 12.59
C LEU A 28 2.61 -4.86 11.86
N ALA A 29 3.21 -3.91 12.59
CA ALA A 29 4.18 -2.98 12.04
C ALA A 29 5.42 -3.71 11.49
N ALA A 30 5.97 -4.68 12.23
CA ALA A 30 7.15 -5.45 11.83
C ALA A 30 6.88 -6.31 10.59
N VAL A 31 5.75 -7.01 10.52
CA VAL A 31 5.35 -7.83 9.36
C VAL A 31 5.13 -6.95 8.13
N SER A 32 4.46 -5.81 8.32
CA SER A 32 4.19 -4.89 7.23
C SER A 32 5.48 -4.24 6.69
N LEU A 33 6.41 -3.87 7.59
CA LEU A 33 7.69 -3.27 7.21
C LEU A 33 8.62 -4.30 6.56
N SER A 34 8.78 -5.49 7.17
CA SER A 34 9.61 -6.56 6.61
C SER A 34 9.16 -6.97 5.21
N SER A 35 7.85 -6.98 4.94
CA SER A 35 7.28 -7.22 3.61
C SER A 35 7.66 -6.14 2.59
N GLY A 36 7.71 -4.87 3.01
CA GLY A 36 8.18 -3.75 2.17
C GLY A 36 9.68 -3.82 1.89
N LEU A 37 10.46 -4.02 2.94
CA LEU A 37 11.92 -4.15 2.88
C LEU A 37 12.34 -5.33 1.99
N ALA A 38 11.68 -6.48 2.10
CA ALA A 38 11.91 -7.64 1.24
C ALA A 38 11.68 -7.34 -0.25
N ARG A 39 10.86 -6.33 -0.56
CA ARG A 39 10.57 -5.85 -1.93
C ARG A 39 11.39 -4.62 -2.32
N LEU A 40 12.27 -4.15 -1.43
CA LEU A 40 13.11 -2.97 -1.64
C LEU A 40 12.29 -1.72 -2.01
N ASP A 41 11.12 -1.54 -1.38
CA ASP A 41 10.25 -0.40 -1.62
C ASP A 41 10.93 0.94 -1.23
N PHE A 42 11.75 0.93 -0.18
CA PHE A 42 12.54 2.08 0.27
C PHE A 42 13.53 2.59 -0.78
N VAL A 43 14.00 1.75 -1.72
CA VAL A 43 14.93 2.17 -2.79
C VAL A 43 14.29 3.23 -3.69
N VAL A 44 12.95 3.26 -3.75
CA VAL A 44 12.21 4.26 -4.51
C VAL A 44 12.44 5.68 -3.95
N LEU A 45 12.76 5.81 -2.65
CA LEU A 45 13.09 7.09 -2.00
C LEU A 45 14.42 7.69 -2.48
N ALA A 46 15.32 6.91 -3.10
CA ALA A 46 16.54 7.45 -3.69
C ALA A 46 16.29 8.26 -4.98
N LYS A 47 15.07 8.20 -5.54
CA LYS A 47 14.72 8.93 -6.77
C LYS A 47 14.19 10.32 -6.42
N ALA A 48 14.84 11.36 -6.93
CA ALA A 48 14.43 12.76 -6.73
C ALA A 48 12.96 13.00 -7.14
N SER A 49 12.49 12.39 -8.23
CA SER A 49 11.10 12.53 -8.69
C SER A 49 10.07 11.96 -7.71
N VAL A 50 10.45 10.95 -6.93
CA VAL A 50 9.59 10.37 -5.88
C VAL A 50 9.60 11.27 -4.67
N LEU A 51 10.78 11.74 -4.25
CA LEU A 51 10.91 12.69 -3.13
C LEU A 51 10.09 13.95 -3.38
N LEU A 52 10.12 14.52 -4.59
CA LEU A 52 9.31 15.68 -4.96
C LEU A 52 7.81 15.38 -4.89
N ARG A 53 7.36 14.22 -5.38
CA ARG A 53 5.94 13.82 -5.28
C ARG A 53 5.51 13.61 -3.84
N MET A 54 6.38 13.00 -3.02
CA MET A 54 6.13 12.78 -1.60
C MET A 54 6.05 14.12 -0.87
N ALA A 55 7.01 15.02 -1.07
CA ALA A 55 7.00 16.37 -0.50
C ALA A 55 5.75 17.14 -0.92
N PHE A 56 5.34 17.05 -2.19
CA PHE A 56 4.12 17.68 -2.68
C PHE A 56 2.87 17.12 -2.01
N LEU A 57 2.70 15.79 -1.94
CA LEU A 57 1.51 15.17 -1.37
C LEU A 57 1.45 15.32 0.16
N VAL A 58 2.59 15.27 0.85
CA VAL A 58 2.68 15.56 2.29
C VAL A 58 2.38 17.04 2.55
N GLY A 59 2.93 17.95 1.74
CA GLY A 59 2.62 19.38 1.82
C GLY A 59 1.14 19.68 1.57
N LEU A 60 0.53 18.98 0.61
CA LEU A 60 -0.92 19.06 0.35
C LEU A 60 -1.72 18.55 1.55
N ALA A 61 -1.33 17.42 2.16
CA ALA A 61 -1.97 16.92 3.37
C ALA A 61 -1.87 17.92 4.54
N ALA A 62 -0.70 18.51 4.75
CA ALA A 62 -0.49 19.53 5.78
C ALA A 62 -1.35 20.79 5.51
N ALA A 63 -1.40 21.27 4.27
CA ALA A 63 -2.22 22.40 3.89
C ALA A 63 -3.73 22.12 4.10
N LEU A 64 -4.20 20.93 3.73
CA LEU A 64 -5.60 20.52 3.95
C LEU A 64 -5.93 20.40 5.44
N ARG A 65 -5.01 19.88 6.25
CA ARG A 65 -5.17 19.83 7.71
C ARG A 65 -5.29 21.24 8.29
N TYR A 66 -4.37 22.13 7.93
CA TYR A 66 -4.39 23.53 8.38
C TYR A 66 -5.68 24.26 7.94
N LEU A 67 -6.16 24.00 6.72
CA LEU A 67 -7.41 24.58 6.23
C LEU A 67 -8.65 24.04 6.97
N GLY A 68 -8.60 22.79 7.41
CA GLY A 68 -9.64 22.18 8.24
C GLY A 68 -9.71 22.76 9.65
N GLU A 69 -8.57 23.19 10.20
CA GLU A 69 -8.46 23.80 11.53
C GLU A 69 -8.88 25.29 11.54
N THR A 70 -8.85 25.97 10.39
CA THR A 70 -9.10 27.42 10.29
C THR A 70 -10.53 27.81 9.92
N VAL A 71 -11.35 26.85 9.51
CA VAL A 71 -12.72 27.12 9.04
C VAL A 71 -13.73 26.45 9.97
N ASP A 72 -14.65 27.26 10.50
CA ASP A 72 -15.71 26.79 11.37
C ASP A 72 -16.84 26.10 10.59
N GLY A 73 -17.27 24.93 11.08
CA GLY A 73 -18.42 24.21 10.56
C GLY A 73 -18.25 22.70 10.67
N LEU A 74 -19.18 22.03 11.36
CA LEU A 74 -19.12 20.58 11.63
C LEU A 74 -18.94 19.75 10.35
N LEU A 75 -19.68 20.07 9.29
CA LEU A 75 -19.60 19.37 8.00
C LEU A 75 -18.26 19.63 7.30
N TRP A 76 -17.74 20.86 7.38
CA TRP A 76 -16.47 21.23 6.77
C TRP A 76 -15.30 20.56 7.48
N GLN A 77 -15.28 20.60 8.82
CA GLN A 77 -14.29 19.90 9.65
C GLN A 77 -14.32 18.39 9.40
N SER A 78 -15.52 17.80 9.29
CA SER A 78 -15.68 16.37 8.95
C SER A 78 -15.19 16.03 7.53
N ALA A 79 -15.39 16.93 6.56
CA ALA A 79 -14.89 16.75 5.21
C ALA A 79 -13.37 16.90 5.13
N MET A 80 -12.82 17.93 5.78
CA MET A 80 -11.39 18.21 5.79
C MET A 80 -10.59 17.16 6.54
N THR A 81 -11.13 16.62 7.64
CA THR A 81 -10.53 15.47 8.35
C THR A 81 -10.36 14.25 7.45
N GLY A 82 -11.30 13.99 6.54
CA GLY A 82 -11.12 12.96 5.51
C GLY A 82 -10.13 13.34 4.40
N ALA A 83 -10.23 14.59 3.94
CA ALA A 83 -9.47 15.09 2.80
C ALA A 83 -7.96 15.07 3.04
N TRP A 84 -7.48 15.43 4.24
CA TRP A 84 -6.04 15.51 4.50
C TRP A 84 -5.35 14.14 4.57
N HIS A 85 -6.07 13.07 4.91
CA HIS A 85 -5.52 11.71 4.90
C HIS A 85 -5.34 11.17 3.47
N LEU A 86 -6.17 11.63 2.52
CA LEU A 86 -6.23 11.07 1.17
C LEU A 86 -4.88 11.16 0.42
N PRO A 87 -4.16 12.30 0.38
CA PRO A 87 -2.82 12.37 -0.21
C PRO A 87 -1.83 11.34 0.38
N LEU A 88 -1.91 11.10 1.69
CA LEU A 88 -1.05 10.14 2.39
C LEU A 88 -1.45 8.69 2.05
N TYR A 89 -2.74 8.40 1.96
CA TYR A 89 -3.25 7.10 1.51
C TYR A 89 -2.81 6.81 0.08
N LEU A 90 -2.84 7.80 -0.81
CA LEU A 90 -2.34 7.65 -2.18
C LEU A 90 -0.85 7.27 -2.21
N LEU A 91 -0.02 7.90 -1.37
CA LEU A 91 1.40 7.56 -1.25
C LEU A 91 1.63 6.11 -0.77
N ALA A 92 0.98 5.72 0.33
CA ALA A 92 1.11 4.38 0.90
C ALA A 92 0.63 3.30 -0.09
N LEU A 93 -0.55 3.51 -0.69
CA LEU A 93 -1.10 2.62 -1.73
C LEU A 93 -0.24 2.56 -2.99
N GLY A 94 0.43 3.66 -3.33
CA GLY A 94 1.21 3.81 -4.55
C GLY A 94 2.61 3.22 -4.46
N TYR A 95 3.31 3.42 -3.34
CA TYR A 95 4.74 3.15 -3.18
C TYR A 95 5.10 2.12 -2.11
N GLY A 96 4.28 1.92 -1.08
CA GLY A 96 4.48 0.84 -0.11
C GLY A 96 4.57 1.29 1.34
N PRO A 97 4.77 0.32 2.25
CA PRO A 97 4.82 0.56 3.69
C PRO A 97 5.98 1.49 4.09
N SER A 98 7.18 1.34 3.50
CA SER A 98 8.33 2.19 3.88
C SER A 98 8.12 3.66 3.48
N VAL A 99 7.51 3.90 2.31
CA VAL A 99 7.19 5.27 1.85
C VAL A 99 6.01 5.84 2.64
N GLY A 100 5.03 5.01 3.00
CA GLY A 100 3.95 5.39 3.91
C GLY A 100 4.49 5.85 5.29
N LEU A 101 5.43 5.09 5.85
CA LEU A 101 6.09 5.44 7.11
C LEU A 101 6.91 6.73 7.01
N ALA A 102 7.68 6.91 5.93
CA ALA A 102 8.42 8.15 5.69
C ALA A 102 7.50 9.36 5.55
N ALA A 103 6.37 9.22 4.85
CA ALA A 103 5.35 10.26 4.73
C ALA A 103 4.71 10.61 6.08
N ALA A 104 4.42 9.61 6.91
CA ALA A 104 3.94 9.81 8.28
C ALA A 104 4.95 10.58 9.13
N GLY A 105 6.23 10.22 9.04
CA GLY A 105 7.31 10.90 9.76
C GLY A 105 7.46 12.35 9.33
N LEU A 106 7.41 12.63 8.03
CA LEU A 106 7.44 14.02 7.52
C LEU A 106 6.23 14.82 7.99
N MET A 107 5.04 14.22 7.96
CA MET A 107 3.83 14.87 8.47
C MET A 107 3.96 15.21 9.96
N ALA A 108 4.47 14.28 10.77
CA ALA A 108 4.70 14.51 12.20
C ALA A 108 5.70 15.63 12.47
N VAL A 109 6.75 15.76 11.64
CA VAL A 109 7.70 16.88 11.72
C VAL A 109 7.02 18.21 11.38
N ILE A 110 6.19 18.24 10.34
CA ILE A 110 5.54 19.46 9.86
C ILE A 110 4.48 19.97 10.84
N THR A 111 3.68 19.07 11.42
CA THR A 111 2.57 19.47 12.30
C THR A 111 2.98 19.67 13.74
N ALA A 112 4.27 19.46 14.06
CA ALA A 112 4.80 19.15 15.38
C ALA A 112 4.14 17.88 15.97
N PRO A 113 4.91 16.96 16.59
CA PRO A 113 4.35 15.72 17.09
C PRO A 113 3.40 16.02 18.27
N SER A 114 2.11 15.77 18.08
CA SER A 114 1.10 15.87 19.15
C SER A 114 1.00 14.59 20.00
N GLY A 115 1.75 13.54 19.64
CA GLY A 115 1.95 12.34 20.44
C GLY A 115 1.44 11.09 19.75
N TRP A 116 0.38 10.49 20.30
CA TRP A 116 -0.12 9.17 19.90
C TRP A 116 -0.86 9.16 18.56
N GLY A 117 -1.42 10.30 18.12
CA GLY A 117 -2.16 10.40 16.87
C GLY A 117 -1.28 10.16 15.64
N GLU A 118 -0.08 10.72 15.62
CA GLU A 118 0.90 10.51 14.56
C GLU A 118 1.44 9.08 14.54
N ALA A 119 1.58 8.44 15.72
CA ALA A 119 1.98 7.04 15.82
C ALA A 119 0.91 6.10 15.23
N LEU A 120 -0.37 6.37 15.48
CA LEU A 120 -1.48 5.63 14.86
C LEU A 120 -1.54 5.86 13.35
N LEU A 121 -1.34 7.11 12.90
CA LEU A 121 -1.26 7.42 11.47
C LEU A 121 -0.11 6.67 10.78
N ALA A 122 1.07 6.65 11.40
CA ALA A 122 2.22 5.89 10.92
C ALA A 122 1.89 4.40 10.81
N LEU A 123 1.33 3.81 11.87
CA LEU A 123 0.88 2.40 11.86
C LEU A 123 -0.14 2.14 10.74
N GLN A 124 -1.12 3.02 10.58
CA GLN A 124 -2.15 2.90 9.53
C GLN A 124 -1.56 2.94 8.13
N LEU A 125 -0.65 3.88 7.84
CA LEU A 125 0.00 4.00 6.53
C LEU A 125 0.92 2.81 6.24
N LEU A 126 1.56 2.27 7.27
CA LEU A 126 2.41 1.09 7.17
C LEU A 126 1.57 -0.16 6.83
N ILE A 127 0.45 -0.38 7.51
CA ILE A 127 -0.51 -1.46 7.21
C ILE A 127 -1.12 -1.27 5.82
N LEU A 128 -1.52 -0.04 5.48
CA LEU A 128 -2.11 0.28 4.18
C LEU A 128 -1.15 -0.02 3.02
N GLY A 129 0.12 0.37 3.17
CA GLY A 129 1.16 0.08 2.19
C GLY A 129 1.42 -1.42 2.06
N TRP A 130 1.34 -2.19 3.15
CA TRP A 130 1.42 -3.65 3.12
C TRP A 130 0.23 -4.28 2.38
N LEU A 131 -1.01 -3.87 2.70
CA LEU A 131 -2.22 -4.36 2.01
C LEU A 131 -2.24 -4.00 0.52
N ALA A 132 -1.61 -2.89 0.13
CA ALA A 132 -1.49 -2.47 -1.27
C ALA A 132 -0.67 -3.43 -2.15
N ILE A 133 0.11 -4.34 -1.54
CA ILE A 133 0.83 -5.40 -2.24
C ILE A 133 -0.17 -6.35 -2.90
N TYR A 134 -1.19 -6.81 -2.15
CA TYR A 134 -2.28 -7.62 -2.68
C TYR A 134 -3.50 -7.60 -1.73
N PRO A 135 -4.70 -7.16 -2.18
CA PRO A 135 -5.03 -6.73 -3.54
C PRO A 135 -4.50 -5.32 -3.86
N SER A 136 -3.98 -5.12 -5.08
CA SER A 136 -3.39 -3.84 -5.48
C SER A 136 -4.38 -2.93 -6.22
N PRO A 137 -4.43 -1.61 -5.91
CA PRO A 137 -5.25 -0.63 -6.63
C PRO A 137 -4.86 -0.45 -8.11
N ARG A 138 -3.69 -0.97 -8.51
CA ARG A 138 -3.24 -1.03 -9.91
C ARG A 138 -4.00 -2.04 -10.76
N HIS A 139 -4.75 -2.93 -10.12
CA HIS A 139 -5.55 -3.96 -10.79
C HIS A 139 -7.04 -3.74 -10.57
N TYR A 140 -7.45 -3.36 -9.36
CA TYR A 140 -8.86 -3.26 -8.99
C TYR A 140 -9.18 -1.89 -8.37
N ARG A 141 -10.23 -1.22 -8.87
CA ARG A 141 -10.68 0.09 -8.35
C ARG A 141 -11.11 0.04 -6.89
N TRP A 142 -11.72 -1.08 -6.47
CA TRP A 142 -12.21 -1.25 -5.10
C TRP A 142 -11.09 -1.57 -4.08
N ALA A 143 -9.88 -1.94 -4.54
CA ALA A 143 -8.80 -2.32 -3.64
C ALA A 143 -8.32 -1.14 -2.78
N GLY A 144 -8.30 0.08 -3.31
CA GLY A 144 -7.94 1.28 -2.54
C GLY A 144 -8.85 1.49 -1.33
N PRO A 145 -10.18 1.67 -1.53
CA PRO A 145 -11.13 1.81 -0.44
C PRO A 145 -11.13 0.64 0.55
N LEU A 146 -11.10 -0.61 0.05
CA LEU A 146 -11.07 -1.78 0.93
C LEU A 146 -9.82 -1.80 1.80
N ASN A 147 -8.64 -1.57 1.21
CA ASN A 147 -7.39 -1.59 1.96
C ASN A 147 -7.35 -0.48 3.02
N VAL A 148 -7.94 0.68 2.73
CA VAL A 148 -8.07 1.77 3.71
C VAL A 148 -8.98 1.37 4.87
N ALA A 149 -10.13 0.74 4.61
CA ALA A 149 -11.03 0.25 5.65
C ALA A 149 -10.35 -0.81 6.54
N LEU A 150 -9.65 -1.76 5.92
CA LEU A 150 -8.91 -2.81 6.64
C LEU A 150 -7.76 -2.23 7.45
N ALA A 151 -6.97 -1.33 6.86
CA ALA A 151 -5.88 -0.66 7.57
C ALA A 151 -6.40 0.11 8.78
N TYR A 152 -7.48 0.88 8.60
CA TYR A 152 -8.12 1.60 9.69
C TYR A 152 -8.59 0.66 10.80
N GLY A 153 -9.32 -0.40 10.46
CA GLY A 153 -9.81 -1.38 11.44
C GLY A 153 -8.67 -2.05 12.21
N LEU A 154 -7.63 -2.49 11.52
CA LEU A 154 -6.47 -3.13 12.15
C LEU A 154 -5.71 -2.17 13.07
N THR A 155 -5.48 -0.92 12.65
CA THR A 155 -4.84 0.11 13.47
C THR A 155 -5.62 0.35 14.75
N TRP A 156 -6.94 0.49 14.66
CA TRP A 156 -7.76 0.87 15.81
C TRP A 156 -8.10 -0.30 16.74
N ILE A 157 -8.21 -1.53 16.23
CA ILE A 157 -8.37 -2.73 17.07
C ILE A 157 -7.07 -3.07 17.82
N THR A 158 -5.91 -2.61 17.34
CA THR A 158 -4.62 -2.85 17.99
C THR A 158 -4.09 -1.61 18.73
N GLY A 159 -3.41 -0.70 18.02
CA GLY A 159 -2.84 0.51 18.59
C GLY A 159 -3.90 1.44 19.18
N GLY A 160 -5.08 1.53 18.57
CA GLY A 160 -6.19 2.33 19.08
C GLY A 160 -6.76 1.83 20.41
N VAL A 161 -6.91 0.51 20.56
CA VAL A 161 -7.29 -0.13 21.83
C VAL A 161 -6.22 0.13 22.90
N ALA A 162 -4.95 0.01 22.55
CA ALA A 162 -3.87 0.31 23.49
C ALA A 162 -3.89 1.78 23.93
N LEU A 163 -4.11 2.72 23.00
CA LEU A 163 -4.19 4.15 23.30
C LEU A 163 -5.40 4.49 24.18
N THR A 164 -6.58 4.00 23.83
CA THR A 164 -7.81 4.26 24.59
C THR A 164 -7.70 3.70 26.01
N TYR A 165 -7.15 2.49 26.16
CA TYR A 165 -6.91 1.91 27.47
C TYR A 165 -5.86 2.68 28.27
N ALA A 166 -4.75 3.09 27.66
CA ALA A 166 -3.70 3.86 28.33
C ALA A 166 -4.18 5.25 28.80
N THR A 167 -5.13 5.85 28.09
CA THR A 167 -5.63 7.21 28.39
C THR A 167 -6.84 7.22 29.32
N THR A 168 -7.71 6.21 29.26
CA THR A 168 -8.98 6.21 30.00
C THR A 168 -9.13 5.05 30.99
N GLY A 169 -8.18 4.11 31.02
CA GLY A 169 -8.22 2.93 31.89
C GLY A 169 -9.27 1.89 31.49
N ALA A 170 -10.01 2.09 30.39
CA ALA A 170 -11.02 1.17 29.89
C ALA A 170 -11.17 1.25 28.37
N VAL A 171 -11.66 0.19 27.75
CA VAL A 171 -12.04 0.21 26.33
C VAL A 171 -13.48 0.69 26.22
N GLN A 172 -13.68 2.00 26.03
CA GLN A 172 -15.02 2.58 25.90
C GLN A 172 -15.32 2.94 24.44
N LEU A 173 -16.37 2.34 23.88
CA LEU A 173 -16.82 2.59 22.50
C LEU A 173 -17.18 4.06 22.22
N GLY A 174 -17.59 4.82 23.24
CA GLY A 174 -17.87 6.25 23.12
C GLY A 174 -16.62 7.09 22.84
N VAL A 175 -15.48 6.72 23.43
CA VAL A 175 -14.18 7.38 23.21
C VAL A 175 -13.66 7.11 21.80
N PHE A 176 -13.99 5.95 21.22
CA PHE A 176 -13.77 5.73 19.80
C PHE A 176 -14.56 6.77 19.00
N ALA A 177 -15.87 6.89 19.16
CA ALA A 177 -16.68 7.81 18.34
C ALA A 177 -16.22 9.28 18.38
N GLU A 178 -15.70 9.78 19.51
CA GLU A 178 -15.18 11.15 19.65
C GLU A 178 -13.79 11.34 19.03
N GLN A 179 -12.95 10.30 19.05
CA GLN A 179 -11.59 10.34 18.48
C GLN A 179 -11.57 9.93 16.99
N GLN A 180 -12.71 9.46 16.45
CA GLN A 180 -12.80 8.86 15.11
C GLN A 180 -13.64 9.73 14.17
N PRO A 181 -13.02 10.48 13.24
CA PRO A 181 -13.76 11.07 12.12
C PRO A 181 -14.09 9.98 11.08
N VAL A 182 -14.99 9.04 11.43
CA VAL A 182 -15.46 7.95 10.54
C VAL A 182 -16.04 8.51 9.24
N ILE A 183 -16.67 9.69 9.31
CA ILE A 183 -17.17 10.44 8.14
C ILE A 183 -16.01 10.82 7.21
N GLY A 184 -14.90 11.32 7.77
CA GLY A 184 -13.71 11.64 7.01
C GLY A 184 -13.12 10.42 6.30
N LEU A 185 -13.05 9.28 7.01
CA LEU A 185 -12.63 8.01 6.41
C LEU A 185 -13.54 7.59 5.25
N ALA A 186 -14.86 7.66 5.44
CA ALA A 186 -15.84 7.31 4.42
C ALA A 186 -15.71 8.21 3.18
N LEU A 187 -15.50 9.52 3.38
CA LEU A 187 -15.26 10.47 2.29
C LEU A 187 -13.96 10.17 1.54
N ALA A 188 -12.88 9.83 2.27
CA ALA A 188 -11.62 9.42 1.66
C ALA A 188 -11.79 8.13 0.83
N MET A 189 -12.54 7.14 1.35
CA MET A 189 -12.86 5.91 0.62
C MET A 189 -13.65 6.18 -0.66
N VAL A 190 -14.66 7.06 -0.60
CA VAL A 190 -15.43 7.46 -1.79
C VAL A 190 -14.53 8.16 -2.80
N ALA A 191 -13.70 9.09 -2.35
CA ALA A 191 -12.75 9.79 -3.22
C ALA A 191 -11.73 8.84 -3.86
N LEU A 192 -11.30 7.79 -3.16
CA LEU A 192 -10.41 6.76 -3.70
C LEU A 192 -11.01 5.97 -4.87
N LEU A 193 -12.34 5.84 -4.97
CA LEU A 193 -12.99 5.24 -6.15
C LEU A 193 -12.78 6.06 -7.42
N GLY A 194 -12.54 7.37 -7.27
CA GLY A 194 -12.16 8.28 -8.36
C GLY A 194 -10.79 7.94 -8.95
N PHE A 195 -9.86 7.43 -8.14
CA PHE A 195 -8.51 7.10 -8.56
C PHE A 195 -8.43 5.65 -9.08
N GLY A 196 -8.63 5.49 -10.39
CA GLY A 196 -8.60 4.17 -11.04
C GLY A 196 -7.18 3.57 -11.25
N PRO A 197 -7.11 2.30 -11.69
CA PRO A 197 -5.86 1.63 -12.05
C PRO A 197 -4.93 2.42 -12.97
N SER A 198 -5.48 3.15 -13.95
CA SER A 198 -4.72 3.99 -14.87
C SER A 198 -3.99 5.12 -14.16
N PHE A 199 -4.67 5.81 -13.23
CA PHE A 199 -4.05 6.85 -12.41
C PHE A 199 -2.86 6.27 -11.63
N TYR A 200 -3.05 5.12 -10.97
CA TYR A 200 -1.97 4.52 -10.19
C TYR A 200 -0.77 4.08 -11.05
N ARG A 201 -1.01 3.58 -12.26
CA ARG A 201 0.06 3.18 -13.18
C ARG A 201 0.85 4.38 -13.71
N THR A 202 0.16 5.48 -14.03
CA THR A 202 0.80 6.69 -14.57
C THR A 202 1.48 7.52 -13.47
N PHE A 203 0.78 7.76 -12.36
CA PHE A 203 1.26 8.62 -11.28
C PHE A 203 2.22 7.91 -10.32
N PHE A 204 2.26 6.57 -10.30
CA PHE A 204 3.20 5.81 -9.47
C PHE A 204 4.03 4.83 -10.30
N ALA A 205 4.43 5.23 -11.51
CA ALA A 205 5.20 4.39 -12.44
C ALA A 205 6.52 3.85 -11.85
N ALA A 206 7.16 4.58 -10.93
CA ALA A 206 8.43 4.20 -10.32
C ALA A 206 8.33 3.17 -9.17
N SER A 207 7.11 2.80 -8.78
CA SER A 207 6.85 1.87 -7.67
C SER A 207 7.28 0.44 -7.97
N ARG A 208 7.69 -0.26 -6.92
CA ARG A 208 8.13 -1.66 -6.95
C ARG A 208 7.13 -2.63 -6.33
N LEU A 209 5.97 -2.14 -5.87
CA LEU A 209 4.99 -2.96 -5.13
C LEU A 209 4.38 -4.09 -5.94
N VAL A 210 4.17 -3.85 -7.23
CA VAL A 210 3.56 -4.82 -8.13
C VAL A 210 4.63 -5.34 -9.07
N PRO A 211 4.86 -6.67 -9.15
CA PRO A 211 5.72 -7.23 -10.17
C PRO A 211 5.18 -6.78 -11.53
N PRO A 212 6.05 -6.44 -12.51
CA PRO A 212 5.59 -6.09 -13.84
C PRO A 212 4.60 -7.16 -14.26
N VAL A 213 3.39 -6.74 -14.65
CA VAL A 213 2.39 -7.65 -15.21
C VAL A 213 3.19 -8.46 -16.21
N ALA A 214 3.35 -9.77 -15.94
CA ALA A 214 3.95 -10.66 -16.91
C ALA A 214 3.14 -10.37 -18.14
N VAL A 215 3.75 -9.65 -19.09
CA VAL A 215 3.14 -9.42 -20.38
C VAL A 215 2.75 -10.82 -20.72
N ARG A 216 1.44 -11.08 -20.80
CA ARG A 216 0.98 -12.27 -21.49
C ARG A 216 1.68 -12.07 -22.81
N SER A 217 2.83 -12.71 -22.97
CA SER A 217 3.19 -13.32 -24.21
C SER A 217 1.85 -13.89 -24.60
N ARG A 218 1.16 -13.21 -25.51
CA ARG A 218 0.62 -13.93 -26.62
C ARG A 218 1.82 -14.78 -27.04
N THR A 219 1.97 -15.96 -26.43
CA THR A 219 1.75 -17.17 -27.18
C THR A 219 0.64 -16.80 -28.15
N ARG A 220 1.06 -16.20 -29.28
CA ARG A 220 0.80 -16.82 -30.56
C ARG A 220 0.69 -18.29 -30.18
N HIS A 221 -0.54 -18.80 -30.14
CA HIS A 221 -0.72 -20.17 -30.58
C HIS A 221 0.32 -20.35 -31.66
N PRO A 222 1.28 -21.29 -31.54
CA PRO A 222 2.15 -21.56 -32.67
C PRO A 222 1.17 -21.68 -33.82
N THR A 223 1.17 -20.68 -34.70
CA THR A 223 0.30 -20.70 -35.85
C THR A 223 0.75 -22.00 -36.45
N TYR A 224 -0.15 -22.98 -36.50
CA TYR A 224 0.17 -24.23 -37.14
C TYR A 224 0.61 -23.82 -38.53
N VAL A 225 1.93 -23.79 -38.75
CA VAL A 225 2.50 -23.59 -40.06
C VAL A 225 2.32 -24.98 -40.62
N PRO A 226 1.36 -25.19 -41.54
CA PRO A 226 1.24 -26.49 -42.18
C PRO A 226 2.63 -26.82 -42.72
N PRO A 227 3.11 -28.06 -42.52
CA PRO A 227 4.38 -28.46 -43.12
C PRO A 227 4.32 -28.11 -44.61
N PRO A 228 5.41 -27.57 -45.19
CA PRO A 228 5.43 -27.27 -46.61
C PRO A 228 4.98 -28.51 -47.37
N PRO A 229 4.10 -28.37 -48.38
CA PRO A 229 3.65 -29.52 -49.15
C PRO A 229 4.90 -30.26 -49.61
N LEU A 230 4.96 -31.56 -49.33
CA LEU A 230 6.02 -32.43 -49.82
C LEU A 230 6.06 -32.24 -51.33
N THR A 231 7.00 -31.43 -51.80
CA THR A 231 7.32 -31.34 -53.21
C THR A 231 7.77 -32.75 -53.55
N ARG A 232 6.88 -33.45 -54.26
CA ARG A 232 7.09 -34.78 -54.80
C ARG A 232 8.33 -34.66 -55.68
N ARG A 233 9.51 -34.87 -55.08
CA ARG A 233 10.79 -34.90 -55.76
C ARG A 233 10.62 -35.99 -56.80
N ARG A 234 10.42 -35.59 -58.06
CA ARG A 234 10.47 -36.48 -59.21
C ARG A 234 11.84 -37.15 -59.13
N THR A 235 11.85 -38.41 -58.69
CA THR A 235 12.99 -39.28 -58.86
C THR A 235 13.30 -39.30 -60.35
N PRO A 236 14.52 -38.96 -60.78
CA PRO A 236 14.89 -39.11 -62.17
C PRO A 236 14.76 -40.60 -62.52
N LYS A 237 13.99 -40.91 -63.57
CA LYS A 237 13.95 -42.23 -64.19
C LYS A 237 15.39 -42.62 -64.50
N ARG A 238 15.96 -43.52 -63.70
CA ARG A 238 17.24 -44.16 -63.95
C ARG A 238 17.07 -44.93 -65.26
N GLN A 239 17.64 -44.41 -66.35
CA GLN A 239 17.77 -45.17 -67.58
C GLN A 239 18.67 -46.35 -67.27
N LEU A 240 18.07 -47.55 -67.29
CA LEU A 240 18.79 -48.82 -67.24
C LEU A 240 19.42 -49.03 -68.62
N THR A 241 20.72 -48.75 -68.74
CA THR A 241 21.52 -49.24 -69.86
C THR A 241 21.70 -50.75 -69.68
N PRO A 242 21.33 -51.60 -70.64
CA PRO A 242 21.59 -53.03 -70.54
C PRO A 242 23.10 -53.30 -70.63
N PRO A 243 23.62 -54.31 -69.91
CA PRO A 243 25.02 -54.69 -70.01
C PRO A 243 25.32 -55.26 -71.40
N ARG A 244 26.38 -54.76 -72.04
CA ARG A 244 27.02 -55.44 -73.16
C ARG A 244 27.65 -56.72 -72.62
N PHE A 245 27.23 -57.86 -73.17
CA PHE A 245 28.02 -59.07 -73.11
C PHE A 245 29.05 -58.97 -74.24
N ASP A 246 30.32 -58.88 -73.86
CA ASP A 246 31.44 -59.04 -74.79
C ASP A 246 31.81 -60.53 -74.79
N GLU A 247 31.93 -61.11 -75.98
CA GLU A 247 32.52 -62.43 -76.28
C GLU A 247 34.05 -62.38 -76.21
#